data_AF-A0A7W0VL98-F1
#
_entry.id   AF-A0A7W0VL98-F1
#
_cell.length_a   1.000
_cell.length_b   1.000
_cell.length_c   1.000
_cell.angle_alpha   90.00
_cell.angle_beta   90.00
_cell.angle_gamma   90.00
#
_symmetry.space_group_name_H-M   'P 1'
#
loop_
_entity.id
_entity.type
_entity.pdbx_description
1 polymer ?
#
loop_
_entity_poly.entity_id
_entity_poly.type
_entity_poly.pdbx_seq_one_letter_code
_entity_poly.pdbx_strand_id
1 'polypeptide(L)'
;MRVEVRIYYPRPGSSSDPDTDAGGKQLERDMFSSLTDRDVIVYSGHSGSLYGFALANWDKTDEGDVDDVELAVAQLARDRYQIVFAEGCNTYMLGNTLMQNPSKQGKNIDVITTTSSSVSYSPVQDFLARMLELDSQGRLRPRTMTATLADLDLYSVGEPSPSMYGIHGINDNPKLHPFANPENACKRCSSNASCGGVGNSCVSVGTSGRRCVAACMDDTGCGVGYKCKPVASASSATIYGNYCVPATRSCE
;
A
#
# COMPACT_ATOMS: atom_id res chain seq x y z
N MET A 1 -0.22 -16.38 9.19
CA MET A 1 0.10 -14.95 9.04
C MET A 1 -0.65 -14.21 10.13
N ARG A 2 0.03 -13.41 10.95
CA ARG A 2 -0.60 -12.61 12.02
C ARG A 2 -0.66 -11.16 11.54
N VAL A 3 -1.86 -10.60 11.46
CA VAL A 3 -2.08 -9.18 11.18
C VAL A 3 -2.17 -8.47 12.54
N GLU A 4 -1.41 -7.40 12.71
CA GLU A 4 -1.49 -6.54 13.89
C GLU A 4 -1.91 -5.14 13.45
N VAL A 5 -2.99 -4.62 14.04
CA VAL A 5 -3.44 -3.25 13.84
C VAL A 5 -3.18 -2.49 15.14
N ARG A 6 -2.47 -1.36 15.05
CA ARG A 6 -2.26 -0.43 16.16
C ARG A 6 -2.92 0.89 15.82
N ILE A 7 -3.71 1.40 16.74
CA ILE A 7 -4.39 2.69 16.62
C ILE A 7 -3.89 3.56 17.77
N TYR A 8 -3.25 4.68 17.43
CA TYR A 8 -2.89 5.71 18.38
C TYR A 8 -4.03 6.73 18.39
N TYR A 9 -4.72 6.84 19.52
CA TYR A 9 -5.81 7.80 19.71
C TYR A 9 -5.47 8.67 20.92
N PRO A 10 -4.75 9.78 20.72
CA PRO A 10 -4.34 10.67 21.81
C PRO A 10 -5.57 11.29 22.49
N ARG A 11 -5.50 11.47 23.81
CA ARG A 11 -6.55 12.08 24.63
C ARG A 11 -5.93 12.88 25.77
N PRO A 12 -6.53 14.01 26.17
CA PRO A 12 -6.12 14.73 27.38
C PRO A 12 -6.00 13.81 28.60
N GLY A 13 -4.91 13.97 29.34
CA GLY A 13 -4.55 13.18 30.53
C GLY A 13 -3.93 11.80 30.28
N SER A 14 -3.70 11.39 29.03
CA SER A 14 -3.01 10.13 28.72
C SER A 14 -1.49 10.29 28.68
N SER A 15 -0.75 9.19 28.55
CA SER A 15 0.71 9.24 28.32
C SER A 15 1.10 9.85 26.97
N SER A 16 0.12 10.01 26.07
CA SER A 16 0.23 10.64 24.76
C SER A 16 -0.76 11.81 24.69
N ASP A 17 -0.87 12.59 25.77
CA ASP A 17 -1.75 13.75 25.84
C ASP A 17 -1.32 14.81 24.80
N PRO A 18 -2.15 15.09 23.79
CA PRO A 18 -1.77 15.97 22.69
C PRO A 18 -1.68 17.44 23.11
N ASP A 19 -2.15 17.81 24.30
CA ASP A 19 -2.10 19.18 24.81
C ASP A 19 -0.82 19.45 25.65
N THR A 20 0.13 18.51 25.69
CA THR A 20 1.34 18.60 26.51
C THR A 20 2.61 18.24 25.74
N ASP A 21 3.73 18.90 26.07
CA ASP A 21 5.04 18.58 25.48
C ASP A 21 5.44 17.11 25.63
N ALA A 22 5.15 16.52 26.79
CA ALA A 22 5.48 15.13 27.07
C ALA A 22 4.70 14.16 26.18
N GLY A 23 3.41 14.46 25.94
CA GLY A 23 2.57 13.68 25.06
C GLY A 23 2.89 13.90 23.58
N GLY A 24 3.18 15.14 23.17
CA GLY A 24 3.67 15.45 21.81
C GLY A 24 4.92 14.65 21.45
N LYS A 25 5.95 14.69 22.31
CA LYS A 25 7.16 13.86 22.15
C LYS A 25 6.89 12.37 22.12
N GLN A 26 5.87 11.90 22.84
CA GLN A 26 5.48 10.49 22.80
C GLN A 26 4.87 10.13 21.45
N LEU A 27 4.02 10.99 20.90
CA LEU A 27 3.39 10.78 19.60
C LEU A 27 4.42 10.78 18.46
N GLU A 28 5.41 11.67 18.48
CA GLU A 28 6.54 11.64 17.55
C GLU A 28 7.28 10.29 17.60
N ARG A 29 7.63 9.83 18.82
CA ARG A 29 8.29 8.53 19.00
C ARG A 29 7.45 7.38 18.44
N ASP A 30 6.15 7.40 18.67
CA ASP A 30 5.22 6.39 18.16
C ASP A 30 5.11 6.42 16.63
N MET A 31 5.14 7.60 16.01
CA MET A 31 5.18 7.78 14.56
C MET A 31 6.50 7.24 13.98
N PHE A 32 7.66 7.64 14.51
CA PHE A 32 8.96 7.15 14.01
C PHE A 32 9.16 5.65 14.23
N SER A 33 8.67 5.10 15.36
CA SER A 33 8.63 3.64 15.54
C SER A 33 7.72 2.98 14.51
N SER A 34 6.57 3.57 14.19
CA SER A 34 5.67 3.03 13.17
C SER A 34 6.33 3.02 11.77
N LEU A 35 7.01 4.11 11.41
CA LEU A 35 7.78 4.23 10.17
C LEU A 35 8.92 3.20 10.08
N THR A 36 9.53 2.83 11.21
CA THR A 36 10.58 1.81 11.26
C THR A 36 10.01 0.39 11.21
N ASP A 37 8.93 0.14 11.97
CA ASP A 37 8.52 -1.20 12.39
C ASP A 37 7.30 -1.78 11.66
N ARG A 38 6.52 -0.96 10.95
CA ARG A 38 5.23 -1.36 10.37
C ARG A 38 5.28 -1.46 8.85
N ASP A 39 4.40 -2.30 8.30
CA ASP A 39 4.27 -2.49 6.85
C ASP A 39 3.25 -1.50 6.26
N VAL A 40 2.27 -1.07 7.05
CA VAL A 40 1.26 -0.08 6.66
C VAL A 40 1.20 0.98 7.75
N ILE A 41 1.43 2.23 7.38
CA ILE A 41 1.43 3.39 8.26
C ILE A 41 0.32 4.32 7.77
N VAL A 42 -0.60 4.67 8.65
CA VAL A 42 -1.70 5.58 8.33
C VAL A 42 -1.61 6.78 9.25
N TYR A 43 -1.50 7.95 8.64
CA TYR A 43 -1.68 9.23 9.29
C TYR A 43 -2.96 9.87 8.76
N SER A 44 -3.77 10.45 9.66
CA SER A 44 -4.97 11.18 9.32
C SER A 44 -5.12 12.32 10.31
N GLY A 45 -5.04 13.54 9.79
CA GLY A 45 -5.00 14.74 10.61
C GLY A 45 -4.56 15.96 9.82
N HIS A 46 -4.17 17.01 10.54
CA HIS A 46 -3.71 18.23 9.91
C HIS A 46 -2.33 18.05 9.29
N SER A 47 -2.20 18.47 8.05
CA SER A 47 -0.94 18.47 7.29
C SER A 47 -0.98 19.64 6.31
N GLY A 48 0.12 19.91 5.64
CA GLY A 48 0.23 21.05 4.73
C GLY A 48 1.34 20.92 3.71
N SER A 49 1.30 21.79 2.70
CA SER A 49 2.42 21.94 1.78
C SER A 49 3.66 22.37 2.58
N LEU A 50 4.71 21.54 2.59
CA LEU A 50 5.96 21.76 3.35
C LEU A 50 5.83 21.57 4.86
N TYR A 51 4.82 20.82 5.30
CA TYR A 51 4.63 20.46 6.70
C TYR A 51 4.27 18.98 6.77
N GLY A 52 4.91 18.22 7.65
CA GLY A 52 4.75 16.76 7.69
C GLY A 52 3.43 16.37 8.37
N PHE A 53 3.50 16.03 9.66
CA PHE A 53 2.36 15.53 10.44
C PHE A 53 2.21 16.31 11.75
N ALA A 54 1.08 16.98 11.95
CA ALA A 54 0.70 17.51 13.26
C ALA A 54 0.09 16.38 14.11
N LEU A 55 0.88 15.76 14.97
CA LEU A 55 0.43 14.66 15.82
C LEU A 55 -0.23 15.17 17.11
N ALA A 56 0.20 16.33 17.60
CA ALA A 56 -0.29 16.98 18.81
C ALA A 56 -1.09 18.25 18.51
N ASN A 57 -1.59 18.89 19.57
CA ASN A 57 -2.34 20.14 19.46
C ASN A 57 -1.38 21.33 19.44
N TRP A 58 -1.11 21.86 18.24
CA TRP A 58 -0.23 23.02 18.03
C TRP A 58 -0.67 24.27 18.79
N ASP A 59 -1.95 24.38 19.19
CA ASP A 59 -2.44 25.54 19.95
C ASP A 59 -2.02 25.47 21.43
N LYS A 60 -1.43 24.34 21.86
CA LYS A 60 -1.11 24.03 23.26
C LYS A 60 0.35 23.69 23.51
N THR A 61 1.05 23.13 22.52
CA THR A 61 2.45 22.70 22.64
C THR A 61 3.16 22.90 21.31
N ASP A 62 4.47 23.18 21.39
CA ASP A 62 5.37 23.25 20.22
C ASP A 62 5.93 21.86 19.85
N GLU A 63 5.56 20.81 20.59
CA GLU A 63 6.01 19.43 20.40
C GLU A 63 4.90 18.57 19.80
N GLY A 64 5.24 17.44 19.19
CA GLY A 64 4.29 16.55 18.52
C GLY A 64 4.11 16.85 17.04
N ASP A 65 4.95 17.69 16.46
CA ASP A 65 5.02 17.93 15.04
C ASP A 65 6.16 17.10 14.45
N VAL A 66 5.92 16.49 13.28
CA VAL A 66 6.95 15.81 12.51
C VAL A 66 7.09 16.53 11.19
N ASP A 67 8.22 17.18 10.97
CA ASP A 67 8.45 17.98 9.76
C ASP A 67 8.82 17.11 8.56
N ASP A 68 8.63 17.66 7.35
CA ASP A 68 9.00 16.98 6.12
C ASP A 68 10.52 16.72 6.02
N VAL A 69 11.35 17.63 6.57
CA VAL A 69 12.80 17.45 6.66
C VAL A 69 13.20 16.28 7.57
N GLU A 70 12.40 16.01 8.60
CA GLU A 70 12.62 14.85 9.48
C GLU A 70 12.18 13.56 8.79
N LEU A 71 11.04 13.58 8.10
CA LEU A 71 10.57 12.46 7.28
C LEU A 71 11.54 12.13 6.14
N ALA A 72 12.25 13.12 5.59
CA ALA A 72 13.24 12.94 4.54
C ALA A 72 14.41 12.03 4.96
N VAL A 73 14.74 12.04 6.26
CA VAL A 73 15.86 11.26 6.83
C VAL A 73 15.42 10.20 7.82
N ALA A 74 14.11 10.08 8.08
CA ALA A 74 13.54 9.09 8.98
C ALA A 74 13.98 7.67 8.63
N GLN A 75 14.17 6.84 9.65
CA GLN A 75 14.45 5.44 9.44
C GLN A 75 13.18 4.73 8.96
N LEU A 76 13.19 4.28 7.71
CA LEU A 76 12.14 3.44 7.13
C LEU A 76 12.65 2.01 7.01
N ALA A 77 11.74 1.06 6.89
CA ALA A 77 12.13 -0.34 6.74
C ALA A 77 12.73 -0.62 5.37
N ARG A 78 14.02 -0.94 5.30
CA ARG A 78 14.77 -1.07 4.04
C ARG A 78 14.37 -2.30 3.23
N ASP A 79 14.24 -3.43 3.91
CA ASP A 79 14.15 -4.75 3.26
C ASP A 79 12.72 -5.25 3.06
N ARG A 80 11.73 -4.38 3.30
CA ARG A 80 10.32 -4.72 3.15
C ARG A 80 9.53 -3.59 2.51
N TYR A 81 8.49 -4.00 1.82
CA TYR A 81 7.53 -3.08 1.23
C TYR A 81 6.71 -2.40 2.32
N GLN A 82 6.54 -1.08 2.21
CA GLN A 82 5.71 -0.28 3.10
C GLN A 82 4.65 0.50 2.33
N ILE A 83 3.49 0.69 2.92
CA ILE A 83 2.49 1.66 2.46
C ILE A 83 2.41 2.76 3.50
N VAL A 84 2.60 4.01 3.09
CA VAL A 84 2.33 5.18 3.92
C VAL A 84 1.11 5.90 3.37
N PHE A 85 0.01 5.90 4.11
CA PHE A 85 -1.17 6.67 3.80
C PHE A 85 -1.14 7.99 4.59
N ALA A 86 -0.74 9.07 3.93
CA ALA A 86 -0.67 10.42 4.48
C ALA A 86 -1.96 11.17 4.14
N GLU A 87 -2.99 10.96 4.95
CA GLU A 87 -4.28 11.62 4.82
C GLU A 87 -4.26 12.95 5.60
N GLY A 88 -4.62 14.04 4.92
CA GLY A 88 -4.53 15.40 5.45
C GLY A 88 -4.66 16.43 4.33
N CYS A 89 -4.38 17.71 4.59
CA CYS A 89 -4.42 18.73 3.56
C CYS A 89 -3.09 18.80 2.78
N ASN A 90 -3.15 18.72 1.45
CA ASN A 90 -2.00 18.98 0.55
C ASN A 90 -0.74 18.12 0.84
N THR A 91 -0.90 16.83 1.15
CA THR A 91 0.22 15.96 1.53
C THR A 91 1.07 15.48 0.35
N TYR A 92 0.74 15.85 -0.90
CA TYR A 92 1.42 15.38 -2.12
C TYR A 92 2.94 15.57 -2.12
N MET A 93 3.47 16.60 -1.45
CA MET A 93 4.91 16.81 -1.34
C MET A 93 5.61 15.72 -0.51
N LEU A 94 4.93 15.17 0.50
CA LEU A 94 5.44 14.08 1.34
C LEU A 94 5.67 12.80 0.54
N GLY A 95 4.91 12.63 -0.56
CA GLY A 95 5.11 11.55 -1.51
C GLY A 95 6.53 11.54 -2.05
N ASN A 96 7.04 12.69 -2.51
CA ASN A 96 8.42 12.78 -3.00
C ASN A 96 9.44 12.63 -1.86
N THR A 97 9.19 13.25 -0.71
CA THR A 97 10.06 13.17 0.48
C THR A 97 10.32 11.73 0.90
N LEU A 98 9.26 10.94 1.10
CA LEU A 98 9.35 9.55 1.55
C LEU A 98 9.88 8.61 0.45
N MET A 99 9.58 8.89 -0.82
CA MET A 99 10.18 8.15 -1.94
C MET A 99 11.70 8.36 -2.00
N GLN A 100 12.17 9.59 -1.83
CA GLN A 100 13.60 9.92 -1.91
C GLN A 100 14.37 9.60 -0.61
N ASN A 101 13.68 9.21 0.45
CA ASN A 101 14.29 8.85 1.73
C ASN A 101 15.42 7.81 1.53
N PRO A 102 16.60 7.98 2.14
CA PRO A 102 17.76 7.09 1.95
C PRO A 102 17.51 5.61 2.26
N SER A 103 16.51 5.31 3.11
CA SER A 103 16.10 3.95 3.46
C SER A 103 15.30 3.26 2.34
N LYS A 104 14.71 4.02 1.41
CA LYS A 104 13.84 3.52 0.34
C LYS A 104 14.40 3.75 -1.05
N GLN A 105 14.94 4.94 -1.32
CA GLN A 105 15.53 5.31 -2.62
C GLN A 105 14.60 4.98 -3.81
N GLY A 106 13.33 5.29 -3.63
CA GLY A 106 12.25 5.05 -4.59
C GLY A 106 11.75 3.61 -4.66
N LYS A 107 12.24 2.70 -3.80
CA LYS A 107 11.90 1.28 -3.85
C LYS A 107 11.12 0.86 -2.62
N ASN A 108 10.31 -0.20 -2.77
CA ASN A 108 9.64 -0.87 -1.67
C ASN A 108 8.81 0.07 -0.78
N ILE A 109 8.22 1.11 -1.36
CA ILE A 109 7.31 2.00 -0.67
C ILE A 109 6.27 2.52 -1.65
N ASP A 110 5.02 2.53 -1.21
CA ASP A 110 3.96 3.32 -1.82
C ASP A 110 3.49 4.38 -0.84
N VAL A 111 3.39 5.61 -1.30
CA VAL A 111 2.92 6.74 -0.50
C VAL A 111 1.62 7.25 -1.10
N ILE A 112 0.52 7.06 -0.39
CA ILE A 112 -0.79 7.59 -0.75
C ILE A 112 -0.91 8.98 -0.11
N THR A 113 -1.18 9.98 -0.94
CA THR A 113 -1.26 11.39 -0.54
C THR A 113 -2.54 12.03 -1.06
N THR A 114 -2.87 13.21 -0.58
CA THR A 114 -3.98 14.03 -1.06
C THR A 114 -3.43 15.23 -1.84
N THR A 115 -4.07 15.56 -2.97
CA THR A 115 -3.69 16.74 -3.77
C THR A 115 -4.45 18.01 -3.40
N SER A 116 -5.47 17.88 -2.54
CA SER A 116 -6.30 18.98 -2.03
C SER A 116 -6.48 18.85 -0.52
N SER A 117 -7.24 19.78 0.08
CA SER A 117 -7.70 19.62 1.45
C SER A 117 -8.52 18.34 1.59
N SER A 118 -8.12 17.47 2.52
CA SER A 118 -8.94 16.33 2.87
C SER A 118 -9.96 16.74 3.92
N VAL A 119 -11.24 16.64 3.57
CA VAL A 119 -12.37 16.83 4.49
C VAL A 119 -13.29 15.60 4.51
N SER A 120 -12.83 14.48 3.95
CA SER A 120 -13.62 13.26 3.82
C SER A 120 -13.80 12.60 5.20
N TYR A 121 -15.03 12.15 5.48
CA TYR A 121 -15.41 11.64 6.81
C TYR A 121 -14.87 10.24 7.15
N SER A 122 -14.48 9.43 6.15
CA SER A 122 -14.14 8.01 6.36
C SER A 122 -12.96 7.43 5.55
N PRO A 123 -12.04 8.20 4.94
CA PRO A 123 -11.06 7.62 4.01
C PRO A 123 -10.13 6.59 4.67
N VAL A 124 -9.77 6.81 5.95
CA VAL A 124 -9.03 5.83 6.74
C VAL A 124 -9.83 4.55 6.94
N GLN A 125 -11.13 4.64 7.23
CA GLN A 125 -11.97 3.46 7.43
C GLN A 125 -12.10 2.66 6.14
N ASP A 126 -12.31 3.33 5.01
CA ASP A 126 -12.42 2.68 3.71
C ASP A 126 -11.10 2.02 3.31
N PHE A 127 -9.98 2.71 3.48
CA PHE A 127 -8.65 2.16 3.25
C PHE A 127 -8.43 0.90 4.11
N LEU A 128 -8.68 0.97 5.42
CA LEU A 128 -8.53 -0.16 6.34
C LEU A 128 -9.49 -1.31 6.00
N ALA A 129 -10.74 -1.02 5.66
CA ALA A 129 -11.73 -2.02 5.28
C ALA A 129 -11.28 -2.79 4.03
N ARG A 130 -10.61 -2.13 3.08
CA ARG A 130 -10.04 -2.80 1.89
C ARG A 130 -8.77 -3.57 2.20
N MET A 131 -7.88 -3.03 3.01
CA MET A 131 -6.66 -3.73 3.44
C MET A 131 -6.95 -4.99 4.27
N LEU A 132 -8.08 -5.00 4.97
CA LEU A 132 -8.52 -6.09 5.84
C LEU A 132 -9.67 -6.92 5.24
N GLU A 133 -10.04 -6.67 3.98
CA GLU A 133 -11.14 -7.38 3.31
C GLU A 133 -10.87 -8.89 3.33
N LEU A 134 -11.87 -9.70 3.66
CA LEU A 134 -11.77 -11.15 3.63
C LEU A 134 -12.50 -11.72 2.40
N ASP A 135 -11.97 -12.79 1.84
CA ASP A 135 -12.66 -13.60 0.84
C ASP A 135 -13.75 -14.47 1.47
N SER A 136 -14.52 -15.18 0.65
CA SER A 136 -15.60 -16.08 1.11
C SER A 136 -15.10 -17.25 1.98
N GLN A 137 -13.80 -17.46 2.06
CA GLN A 137 -13.15 -18.49 2.88
C GLN A 137 -12.51 -17.89 4.15
N GLY A 138 -12.73 -16.61 4.43
CA GLY A 138 -12.22 -15.92 5.62
C GLY A 138 -10.72 -15.57 5.56
N ARG A 139 -10.12 -15.52 4.36
CA ARG A 139 -8.70 -15.15 4.16
C ARG A 139 -8.60 -13.72 3.67
N LEU A 140 -7.52 -13.01 4.00
CA LEU A 140 -7.27 -11.68 3.42
C LEU A 140 -7.36 -11.72 1.90
N ARG A 141 -8.21 -10.85 1.35
CA ARG A 141 -8.42 -10.67 -0.06
C ARG A 141 -7.37 -9.68 -0.58
N PRO A 142 -6.45 -10.12 -1.43
CA PRO A 142 -5.45 -9.23 -1.98
C PRO A 142 -6.07 -8.25 -2.99
N ARG A 143 -5.58 -7.01 -2.97
CA ARG A 143 -5.98 -5.95 -3.90
C ARG A 143 -4.73 -5.28 -4.46
N THR A 144 -4.84 -4.76 -5.67
CA THR A 144 -3.82 -3.89 -6.24
C THR A 144 -3.97 -2.49 -5.67
N MET A 145 -2.87 -1.76 -5.53
CA MET A 145 -2.91 -0.37 -5.07
C MET A 145 -3.73 0.53 -5.99
N THR A 146 -3.73 0.27 -7.29
CA THR A 146 -4.61 0.96 -8.25
C THR A 146 -6.10 0.76 -7.94
N ALA A 147 -6.49 -0.46 -7.54
CA ALA A 147 -7.89 -0.74 -7.18
C ALA A 147 -8.26 -0.02 -5.87
N THR A 148 -7.36 -0.02 -4.88
CA THR A 148 -7.55 0.74 -3.64
C THR A 148 -7.69 2.23 -3.91
N LEU A 149 -6.87 2.81 -4.79
CA LEU A 149 -6.92 4.23 -5.13
C LEU A 149 -8.23 4.60 -5.85
N ALA A 150 -8.65 3.78 -6.82
CA ALA A 150 -9.91 4.00 -7.54
C ALA A 150 -11.12 3.98 -6.60
N ASP A 151 -11.11 3.09 -5.60
CA ASP A 151 -12.14 3.07 -4.56
C ASP A 151 -12.11 4.36 -3.72
N LEU A 152 -10.93 4.79 -3.24
CA LEU A 152 -10.78 6.04 -2.46
C LEU A 152 -11.28 7.28 -3.23
N ASP A 153 -10.96 7.38 -4.51
CA ASP A 153 -11.42 8.47 -5.37
C ASP A 153 -12.94 8.39 -5.61
N LEU A 154 -13.51 7.20 -5.82
CA LEU A 154 -14.95 7.02 -6.03
C LEU A 154 -15.77 7.40 -4.80
N TYR A 155 -15.28 7.13 -3.59
CA TYR A 155 -15.95 7.52 -2.35
C TYR A 155 -15.92 9.03 -2.10
N SER A 156 -15.01 9.74 -2.76
CA SER A 156 -14.92 11.20 -2.74
C SER A 156 -15.89 11.87 -3.73
N VAL A 157 -16.35 11.14 -4.76
CA VAL A 157 -17.30 11.66 -5.76
C VAL A 157 -18.69 11.85 -5.12
N GLY A 158 -19.00 13.08 -4.75
CA GLY A 158 -20.28 13.47 -4.15
C GLY A 158 -20.15 14.30 -2.88
N GLU A 159 -18.94 14.36 -2.31
CA GLU A 159 -18.64 15.21 -1.16
C GLU A 159 -18.58 16.69 -1.55
N PRO A 160 -18.94 17.63 -0.65
CA PRO A 160 -18.87 19.08 -0.91
C PRO A 160 -17.47 19.60 -1.25
N SER A 161 -16.42 18.84 -0.91
CA SER A 161 -15.04 19.14 -1.26
C SER A 161 -14.32 17.82 -1.55
N PRO A 162 -14.41 17.31 -2.79
CA PRO A 162 -13.83 16.04 -3.15
C PRO A 162 -12.31 16.10 -3.01
N SER A 163 -11.78 15.19 -2.21
CA SER A 163 -10.34 14.92 -2.12
C SER A 163 -9.94 13.98 -3.24
N MET A 164 -8.85 14.29 -3.93
CA MET A 164 -8.24 13.38 -4.89
C MET A 164 -7.03 12.72 -4.26
N TYR A 165 -6.96 11.40 -4.35
CA TYR A 165 -5.84 10.64 -3.84
C TYR A 165 -4.83 10.39 -4.96
N GLY A 166 -3.56 10.69 -4.67
CA GLY A 166 -2.43 10.34 -5.50
C GLY A 166 -1.64 9.21 -4.86
N ILE A 167 -0.95 8.43 -5.68
CA ILE A 167 0.01 7.44 -5.19
C ILE A 167 1.38 7.68 -5.83
N HIS A 168 2.38 7.78 -4.98
CA HIS A 168 3.79 7.80 -5.34
C HIS A 168 4.36 6.40 -5.11
N GLY A 169 5.08 5.84 -6.09
CA GLY A 169 5.73 4.53 -5.94
C GLY A 169 5.08 3.37 -6.69
N ILE A 170 3.88 3.54 -7.29
CA ILE A 170 3.18 2.43 -7.97
C ILE A 170 4.00 1.82 -9.13
N ASN A 171 4.94 2.61 -9.67
CA ASN A 171 5.89 2.19 -10.67
C ASN A 171 7.12 1.44 -10.10
N ASP A 172 7.22 1.13 -8.80
CA ASP A 172 8.46 0.65 -8.18
C ASP A 172 8.38 -0.35 -6.99
N ASN A 173 7.23 -0.98 -6.63
CA ASN A 173 7.09 -2.32 -5.97
C ASN A 173 5.77 -2.47 -5.17
N PRO A 174 5.32 -3.69 -4.83
CA PRO A 174 5.86 -4.97 -5.28
C PRO A 174 5.37 -5.26 -6.71
N LYS A 175 6.33 -5.52 -7.61
CA LYS A 175 6.05 -5.85 -9.01
C LYS A 175 5.46 -7.24 -9.20
N LEU A 176 5.64 -8.10 -8.19
CA LEU A 176 4.99 -9.37 -8.02
C LEU A 176 3.97 -9.26 -6.88
N HIS A 177 2.83 -9.91 -7.03
CA HIS A 177 1.81 -9.89 -6.01
C HIS A 177 2.31 -10.47 -4.66
N PRO A 178 2.03 -9.88 -3.47
CA PRO A 178 2.62 -10.33 -2.20
C PRO A 178 2.34 -11.78 -1.80
N PHE A 179 1.18 -12.31 -2.20
CA PHE A 179 0.84 -13.72 -1.99
C PHE A 179 1.29 -14.63 -3.15
N ALA A 180 1.97 -14.09 -4.15
CA ALA A 180 2.47 -14.90 -5.24
C ALA A 180 3.63 -15.75 -4.73
N ASN A 181 3.56 -17.05 -5.01
CA ASN A 181 4.67 -17.95 -4.85
C ASN A 181 5.31 -18.21 -6.23
N PRO A 182 6.46 -17.59 -6.54
CA PRO A 182 7.15 -17.81 -7.81
C PRO A 182 7.70 -19.25 -7.93
N GLU A 183 7.91 -19.98 -6.83
CA GLU A 183 8.35 -21.39 -6.86
C GLU A 183 7.28 -22.33 -7.45
N ASN A 184 6.03 -21.86 -7.54
CA ASN A 184 4.96 -22.60 -8.18
C ASN A 184 4.83 -22.29 -9.68
N ALA A 185 5.61 -21.36 -10.22
CA ALA A 185 5.58 -21.02 -11.63
C ALA A 185 5.78 -22.28 -12.50
N CYS A 186 4.99 -22.39 -13.57
CA CYS A 186 5.06 -23.50 -14.52
C CYS A 186 4.76 -24.91 -13.97
N LYS A 187 4.25 -25.05 -12.74
CA LYS A 187 3.66 -26.32 -12.28
C LYS A 187 2.33 -26.59 -12.99
N ARG A 188 2.03 -27.86 -13.28
CA ARG A 188 0.73 -28.29 -13.81
C ARG A 188 -0.36 -28.02 -12.77
N CYS A 189 -1.54 -27.62 -13.24
CA CYS A 189 -2.63 -27.23 -12.35
C CYS A 189 -4.00 -27.60 -12.94
N SER A 190 -4.97 -27.85 -12.05
CA SER A 190 -6.37 -28.04 -12.39
C SER A 190 -7.26 -26.88 -11.93
N SER A 191 -6.79 -26.11 -10.95
CA SER A 191 -7.50 -24.97 -10.34
C SER A 191 -6.53 -23.96 -9.73
N ASN A 192 -7.00 -22.73 -9.44
CA ASN A 192 -6.17 -21.73 -8.77
C ASN A 192 -5.67 -22.21 -7.38
N ALA A 193 -6.46 -23.03 -6.68
CA ALA A 193 -6.07 -23.61 -5.41
C ALA A 193 -4.80 -24.48 -5.51
N SER A 194 -4.61 -25.19 -6.63
CA SER A 194 -3.39 -25.99 -6.87
C SER A 194 -2.12 -25.16 -7.08
N CYS A 195 -2.23 -23.84 -7.21
CA CYS A 195 -1.12 -22.93 -7.43
C CYS A 195 -0.63 -22.20 -6.17
N GLY A 196 -1.19 -22.51 -5.01
CA GLY A 196 -0.81 -21.87 -3.74
C GLY A 196 -1.74 -20.73 -3.30
N GLY A 197 -2.90 -20.58 -3.94
CA GLY A 197 -3.92 -19.62 -3.51
C GLY A 197 -3.84 -18.28 -4.22
N VAL A 198 -4.14 -17.20 -3.51
CA VAL A 198 -4.68 -15.97 -4.12
C VAL A 198 -3.66 -15.16 -4.95
N GLY A 199 -2.36 -15.35 -4.76
CA GLY A 199 -1.33 -14.68 -5.57
C GLY A 199 -0.92 -15.42 -6.85
N ASN A 200 -1.46 -16.62 -7.08
CA ASN A 200 -1.20 -17.38 -8.29
C ASN A 200 -2.52 -17.82 -8.94
N SER A 201 -2.51 -17.97 -10.26
CA SER A 201 -3.65 -18.45 -11.03
C SER A 201 -3.27 -19.66 -11.88
N CYS A 202 -4.25 -20.52 -12.13
CA CYS A 202 -4.11 -21.67 -13.01
C CYS A 202 -4.64 -21.34 -14.41
N VAL A 203 -3.73 -21.00 -15.32
CA VAL A 203 -4.05 -20.43 -16.63
C VAL A 203 -3.50 -21.29 -17.76
N SER A 204 -4.10 -21.23 -18.94
CA SER A 204 -3.56 -21.92 -20.12
C SER A 204 -2.35 -21.16 -20.68
N VAL A 205 -1.21 -21.83 -20.76
CA VAL A 205 0.04 -21.29 -21.31
C VAL A 205 0.41 -22.07 -22.57
N GLY A 206 0.11 -21.48 -23.74
CA GLY A 206 0.49 -22.01 -25.04
C GLY A 206 0.20 -23.51 -25.19
N THR A 207 1.18 -24.25 -25.69
CA THR A 207 1.15 -25.72 -25.85
C THR A 207 1.40 -26.46 -24.53
N SER A 208 1.94 -25.81 -23.50
CA SER A 208 2.16 -26.42 -22.20
C SER A 208 0.83 -26.74 -21.49
N GLY A 209 -0.28 -26.13 -21.88
CA GLY A 209 -1.58 -26.33 -21.24
C GLY A 209 -1.70 -25.57 -19.92
N ARG A 210 -2.53 -26.04 -19.00
CA ARG A 210 -2.80 -25.32 -17.74
C ARG A 210 -1.59 -25.33 -16.81
N ARG A 211 -1.15 -24.15 -16.42
CA ARG A 211 0.05 -23.89 -15.61
C ARG A 211 -0.21 -22.82 -14.57
N CYS A 212 0.47 -22.96 -13.44
CA CYS A 212 0.49 -21.94 -12.41
C CYS A 212 1.33 -20.75 -12.84
N VAL A 213 0.76 -19.55 -12.69
CA VAL A 213 1.40 -18.27 -12.98
C VAL A 213 1.19 -17.33 -11.80
N ALA A 214 2.14 -16.45 -11.55
CA ALA A 214 2.09 -15.48 -10.47
C ALA A 214 1.51 -14.15 -10.96
N ALA A 215 0.65 -13.50 -10.18
CA ALA A 215 0.13 -12.18 -10.54
C ALA A 215 1.25 -11.12 -10.51
N CYS A 216 1.23 -10.20 -11.47
CA CYS A 216 2.29 -9.20 -11.66
C CYS A 216 1.76 -7.85 -12.12
N MET A 217 2.60 -6.83 -11.95
CA MET A 217 2.37 -5.48 -12.47
C MET A 217 3.14 -5.23 -13.77
N ASP A 218 4.40 -5.66 -13.84
CA ASP A 218 5.22 -5.57 -15.05
C ASP A 218 6.30 -6.67 -15.13
N ASP A 219 7.04 -6.67 -16.23
CA ASP A 219 8.07 -7.66 -16.56
C ASP A 219 9.17 -7.78 -15.50
N THR A 220 9.50 -6.69 -14.80
CA THR A 220 10.61 -6.68 -13.83
C THR A 220 10.29 -7.52 -12.59
N GLY A 221 9.01 -7.66 -12.26
CA GLY A 221 8.56 -8.50 -11.15
C GLY A 221 8.59 -10.00 -11.42
N CYS A 222 8.69 -10.42 -12.68
CA CYS A 222 8.51 -11.82 -13.06
C CYS A 222 9.77 -12.67 -13.06
N GLY A 223 10.94 -12.04 -12.92
CA GLY A 223 12.23 -12.73 -13.03
C GLY A 223 12.62 -13.08 -14.47
N VAL A 224 13.82 -13.62 -14.62
CA VAL A 224 14.42 -13.93 -15.93
C VAL A 224 13.60 -15.01 -16.66
N GLY A 225 13.33 -14.78 -17.94
CA GLY A 225 12.60 -15.73 -18.80
C GLY A 225 11.07 -15.57 -18.79
N TYR A 226 10.53 -14.70 -17.93
CA TYR A 226 9.10 -14.44 -17.83
C TYR A 226 8.76 -13.00 -18.24
N LYS A 227 7.49 -12.80 -18.62
CA LYS A 227 6.91 -11.51 -19.00
C LYS A 227 5.56 -11.35 -18.32
N CYS A 228 5.26 -10.14 -17.89
CA CYS A 228 3.96 -9.82 -17.33
C CYS A 228 2.97 -9.58 -18.46
N LYS A 229 1.96 -10.46 -18.57
CA LYS A 229 1.00 -10.43 -19.68
C LYS A 229 -0.44 -10.49 -19.18
N PRO A 230 -1.36 -9.81 -19.88
CA PRO A 230 -2.79 -9.95 -19.61
C PRO A 230 -3.23 -11.38 -19.89
N VAL A 231 -4.03 -11.92 -18.98
CA VAL A 231 -4.67 -13.23 -19.12
C VAL A 231 -6.16 -13.03 -19.23
N ALA A 232 -6.74 -13.64 -20.27
CA ALA A 232 -8.17 -13.62 -20.53
C ALA A 232 -8.86 -14.88 -20.01
N SER A 233 -10.11 -14.72 -19.56
CA SER A 233 -11.00 -15.84 -19.28
C SER A 233 -11.38 -16.53 -20.59
N ALA A 234 -11.25 -17.85 -20.64
CA ALA A 234 -11.63 -18.63 -21.82
C ALA A 234 -13.14 -18.59 -22.10
N SER A 235 -13.98 -18.36 -21.07
CA SER A 235 -15.44 -18.36 -21.22
C SER A 235 -16.02 -17.00 -21.61
N SER A 236 -15.39 -15.90 -21.19
CA SER A 236 -15.93 -14.55 -21.38
C SER A 236 -15.06 -13.66 -22.27
N ALA A 237 -13.90 -14.15 -22.71
CA ALA A 237 -12.87 -13.39 -23.43
C ALA A 237 -12.42 -12.10 -22.71
N THR A 238 -12.74 -11.95 -21.42
CA THR A 238 -12.41 -10.76 -20.64
C THR A 238 -11.04 -10.92 -19.99
N ILE A 239 -10.20 -9.90 -20.06
CA ILE A 239 -8.95 -9.83 -19.29
C ILE A 239 -9.32 -9.64 -17.82
N TYR A 240 -8.84 -10.52 -16.96
CA TYR A 240 -9.13 -10.46 -15.52
C TYR A 240 -7.88 -10.21 -14.66
N GLY A 241 -6.71 -10.08 -15.27
CA GLY A 241 -5.48 -9.72 -14.58
C GLY A 241 -4.23 -9.93 -15.42
N ASN A 242 -3.10 -9.47 -14.90
CA ASN A 242 -1.78 -9.67 -15.49
C ASN A 242 -0.99 -10.70 -14.68
N TYR A 243 -0.30 -11.59 -15.37
CA TYR A 243 0.45 -12.69 -14.76
C TYR A 243 1.79 -12.92 -15.44
N CYS A 244 2.77 -13.40 -14.67
CA CYS A 244 4.08 -13.81 -15.14
C CYS A 244 3.94 -15.09 -15.95
N VAL A 245 4.06 -14.96 -17.27
CA VAL A 245 4.04 -16.07 -18.23
C VAL A 245 5.42 -16.23 -18.85
N PRO A 246 5.86 -17.44 -19.21
CA PRO A 246 7.11 -17.63 -19.94
C PRO A 246 7.13 -16.80 -21.22
N ALA A 247 8.23 -16.12 -21.50
CA ALA A 247 8.38 -15.30 -22.71
C ALA A 247 8.19 -16.12 -23.99
N THR A 248 8.59 -17.39 -23.95
CA THR A 248 8.45 -18.39 -25.02
C THR A 248 7.02 -18.94 -25.16
N ARG A 249 6.12 -18.64 -24.22
CA ARG A 249 4.80 -19.30 -24.04
C ARG A 249 4.91 -20.82 -23.86
N SER A 250 6.07 -21.28 -23.43
CA SER A 250 6.36 -22.67 -23.08
C SER A 250 6.96 -22.71 -21.69
N CYS A 251 6.48 -23.65 -20.88
CA CYS A 251 7.09 -24.02 -19.60
C CYS A 251 8.12 -25.15 -19.74
N GLU A 252 8.38 -25.57 -20.97
CA GLU A 252 9.42 -26.52 -21.41
C GLU A 252 10.52 -25.76 -22.15
#